data_AF-A0A9Q0KWF7-F1
#
_entry.id   AF-A0A9Q0KWF7-F1
#
_cell.length_a   1.000
_cell.length_b   1.000
_cell.length_c   1.000
_cell.angle_alpha   90.00
_cell.angle_beta   90.00
_cell.angle_gamma   90.00
#
_symmetry.space_group_name_H-M   'P 1'
#
loop_
_entity.id
_entity.type
_entity.pdbx_description
1 polymer ?
#
loop_
_entity_poly.entity_id
_entity_poly.type
_entity_poly.pdbx_seq_one_letter_code
_entity_poly.pdbx_strand_id
1 'polypeptide(L)'
;MDFTSFLTSLTTSCLIFVVLMFVFAWLSRRPGNNVIYYPNRILKGMDPWKGSSGSRFRNPFTWIQEALNSTEADIISISGVDTAVYFVFLSSVLGILVLSGFLLLPVLLPVAPTENIKANTTTTSKGAFSNLDKLSMGHIERKSPRLWAYLIGTYWVSFVTFYILWKAYKHVSKLRAKALMSPPVKPEQFAVLVRDIPQLPQGKTRKQQVDSYFRTIHSETFYRSMVVTDNKKV
;
A
#
# COMPACT_ATOMS: atom_id res chain seq x y z
N MET A 1 -14.92 -23.62 -10.40
CA MET A 1 -14.83 -23.61 -8.94
C MET A 1 -16.24 -23.83 -8.47
N ASP A 2 -16.53 -25.05 -8.04
CA ASP A 2 -17.79 -25.34 -7.37
C ASP A 2 -17.89 -24.47 -6.12
N PHE A 3 -19.09 -23.98 -5.83
CA PHE A 3 -19.33 -23.11 -4.67
C PHE A 3 -18.87 -23.77 -3.37
N THR A 4 -19.00 -25.10 -3.28
CA THR A 4 -18.48 -25.94 -2.19
C THR A 4 -16.95 -25.88 -2.09
N SER A 5 -16.24 -25.93 -3.20
CA SER A 5 -14.77 -25.83 -3.24
C SER A 5 -14.29 -24.42 -2.86
N PHE A 6 -15.00 -23.37 -3.33
CA PHE A 6 -14.74 -21.99 -2.91
C PHE A 6 -14.96 -21.83 -1.39
N LEU A 7 -16.11 -22.29 -0.89
CA LEU A 7 -16.45 -22.21 0.53
C LEU A 7 -15.44 -22.98 1.39
N THR A 8 -15.07 -24.20 0.99
CA THR A 8 -14.06 -24.99 1.70
C THR A 8 -12.71 -24.28 1.76
N SER A 9 -12.26 -23.68 0.65
CA SER A 9 -11.02 -22.88 0.61
C SER A 9 -11.08 -21.64 1.49
N LEU A 10 -12.21 -20.91 1.47
CA LEU A 10 -12.43 -19.73 2.29
C LEU A 10 -12.46 -20.08 3.77
N THR A 11 -13.18 -21.14 4.15
CA THR A 11 -13.29 -21.61 5.53
C THR A 11 -11.95 -22.10 6.07
N THR A 12 -11.22 -22.91 5.31
CA THR A 12 -9.89 -23.39 5.73
C THR A 12 -8.90 -22.23 5.90
N SER A 13 -8.88 -21.29 4.96
CA SER A 13 -8.04 -20.08 5.06
C SER A 13 -8.43 -19.20 6.25
N CYS A 14 -9.73 -19.04 6.52
CA CYS A 14 -10.23 -18.31 7.68
C CYS A 14 -9.84 -18.99 9.00
N LEU A 15 -9.95 -20.33 9.08
CA LEU A 15 -9.51 -21.09 10.24
C LEU A 15 -8.01 -20.92 10.50
N ILE A 16 -7.18 -21.01 9.46
CA ILE A 16 -5.73 -20.77 9.58
C ILE A 16 -5.46 -19.34 10.08
N PHE A 17 -6.15 -18.34 9.52
CA PHE A 17 -6.04 -16.95 9.96
C PHE A 17 -6.38 -16.78 11.44
N VAL A 18 -7.47 -17.40 11.92
CA VAL A 18 -7.89 -17.36 13.33
C VAL A 18 -6.84 -18.02 14.23
N VAL A 19 -6.28 -19.18 13.83
CA VAL A 19 -5.20 -19.85 14.58
C VAL A 19 -3.97 -18.95 14.66
N LEU A 20 -3.53 -18.36 13.55
CA LEU A 20 -2.40 -17.42 13.53
C LEU A 20 -2.67 -16.18 14.39
N MET A 21 -3.91 -15.71 14.44
CA MET A 21 -4.33 -14.61 15.31
C MET A 21 -4.13 -14.94 16.79
N PHE A 22 -4.53 -16.14 17.22
CA PHE A 22 -4.30 -16.60 18.59
C PHE A 22 -2.81 -16.78 18.91
N VAL A 23 -2.04 -17.33 17.98
CA VAL A 23 -0.58 -17.49 18.12
C VAL A 23 0.10 -16.11 18.26
N PHE A 24 -0.29 -15.14 17.44
CA PHE A 24 0.17 -13.76 17.55
C PHE A 24 -0.18 -13.13 18.91
N ALA A 25 -1.43 -13.27 19.36
CA ALA A 25 -1.86 -12.75 20.66
C ALA A 25 -1.10 -13.41 21.83
N TRP A 26 -0.77 -14.69 21.72
CA TRP A 26 0.03 -15.41 22.71
C TRP A 26 1.49 -14.93 22.72
N LEU A 27 2.12 -14.82 21.54
CA LEU A 27 3.53 -14.43 21.41
C LEU A 27 3.77 -12.96 21.79
N SER A 28 2.86 -12.06 21.38
CA SER A 28 2.97 -10.61 21.66
C SER A 28 2.72 -10.24 23.13
N ARG A 29 2.13 -11.15 23.93
CA ARG A 29 1.97 -11.00 25.38
C ARG A 29 3.23 -11.33 26.16
N ARG A 30 4.15 -12.12 25.60
CA ARG A 30 5.35 -12.57 26.32
C ARG A 30 6.37 -11.42 26.39
N PRO A 31 6.83 -11.02 27.60
CA PRO A 31 7.72 -9.86 27.76
C PRO A 31 9.06 -10.04 27.05
N GLY A 32 9.56 -11.28 26.94
CA GLY A 32 10.80 -11.59 26.21
C GLY A 32 10.72 -11.31 24.71
N ASN A 33 9.51 -11.23 24.13
CA ASN A 33 9.32 -11.00 22.70
C ASN A 33 9.04 -9.53 22.35
N ASN A 34 9.11 -8.63 23.34
CA ASN A 34 8.85 -7.20 23.14
C ASN A 34 9.83 -6.55 22.17
N VAL A 35 11.07 -7.04 22.11
CA VAL A 35 12.11 -6.54 21.19
C VAL A 35 11.72 -6.78 19.73
N ILE A 36 11.03 -7.89 19.43
CA ILE A 36 10.63 -8.26 18.07
C ILE A 36 9.34 -7.53 17.67
N TYR A 37 8.36 -7.43 18.56
CA TYR A 37 7.06 -6.81 18.22
C TYR A 37 7.01 -5.29 18.37
N TYR A 38 7.87 -4.70 19.22
CA TYR A 38 7.87 -3.26 19.50
C TYR A 38 9.25 -2.59 19.36
N PRO A 39 10.08 -2.92 18.35
CA PRO A 39 11.44 -2.37 18.23
C PRO A 39 11.45 -0.85 18.08
N ASN A 40 10.57 -0.30 17.23
CA ASN A 40 10.49 1.15 17.00
C ASN A 40 10.09 1.94 18.24
N ARG A 41 9.28 1.35 19.13
CA ARG A 41 8.91 1.99 20.40
C ARG A 41 10.10 2.01 21.36
N ILE A 42 10.83 0.90 21.44
CA ILE A 42 12.04 0.79 22.27
C ILE A 42 13.12 1.76 21.79
N LEU A 43 13.38 1.84 20.49
CA LEU A 43 14.35 2.77 19.90
C LEU A 43 14.02 4.24 20.18
N LYS A 44 12.73 4.55 20.39
CA LYS A 44 12.24 5.90 20.72
C LYS A 44 12.10 6.13 22.23
N GLY A 45 12.52 5.18 23.06
CA GLY A 45 12.41 5.27 24.52
C GLY A 45 10.97 5.23 25.04
N MET A 46 10.02 4.74 24.24
CA MET A 46 8.62 4.58 24.65
C MET A 46 8.39 3.19 25.24
N ASP A 47 7.48 3.10 26.22
CA ASP A 47 7.10 1.83 26.83
C ASP A 47 6.49 0.86 25.78
N PRO A 48 7.02 -0.37 25.64
CA PRO A 48 6.48 -1.37 24.71
C PRO A 48 5.03 -1.79 25.04
N TRP A 49 4.71 -1.79 26.33
CA TRP A 49 3.45 -2.27 26.88
C TRP A 49 2.40 -1.15 27.02
N LYS A 50 2.84 0.09 27.22
CA LYS A 50 1.96 1.25 27.38
C LYS A 50 1.59 1.77 25.99
N GLY A 51 0.59 1.13 25.37
CA GLY A 51 -0.12 1.73 24.23
C GLY A 51 -0.90 2.98 24.64
N SER A 52 -1.50 3.65 23.67
CA SER A 52 -2.31 4.85 23.87
C SER A 52 -3.46 4.60 24.87
N SER A 53 -3.95 3.36 24.96
CA SER A 53 -5.04 2.96 25.86
C SER A 53 -4.68 2.73 27.34
N GLY A 54 -3.40 2.74 27.75
CA GLY A 54 -3.01 2.61 29.18
C GLY A 54 -3.44 1.32 29.92
N SER A 55 -4.07 0.36 29.26
CA SER A 55 -4.58 -0.87 29.87
C SER A 55 -3.45 -1.85 30.21
N ARG A 56 -3.47 -2.36 31.45
CA ARG A 56 -2.56 -3.39 31.95
C ARG A 56 -2.81 -4.77 31.31
N PHE A 57 -3.96 -4.98 30.67
CA PHE A 57 -4.38 -6.25 30.07
C PHE A 57 -4.67 -6.10 28.56
N ARG A 58 -3.89 -6.79 27.72
CA ARG A 58 -4.12 -6.87 26.25
C ARG A 58 -5.06 -8.03 25.91
N ASN A 59 -6.34 -7.73 25.66
CA ASN A 59 -7.25 -8.65 24.95
C ASN A 59 -6.69 -8.96 23.55
N PRO A 60 -6.98 -10.13 22.95
CA PRO A 60 -6.42 -10.51 21.64
C PRO A 60 -6.82 -9.56 20.50
N PHE A 61 -7.81 -8.68 20.73
CA PHE A 61 -8.29 -7.67 19.77
C PHE A 61 -7.84 -6.24 20.09
N THR A 62 -7.11 -5.98 21.19
CA THR A 62 -6.70 -4.61 21.53
C THR A 62 -5.80 -3.98 20.48
N TRP A 63 -5.01 -4.80 19.77
CA TRP A 63 -4.14 -4.30 18.69
C TRP A 63 -4.95 -3.75 17.52
N ILE A 64 -6.14 -4.29 17.24
CA ILE A 64 -7.05 -3.81 16.19
C ILE A 64 -7.58 -2.44 16.58
N GLN A 65 -8.07 -2.31 17.82
CA GLN A 65 -8.61 -1.05 18.33
C GLN A 65 -7.53 0.04 18.35
N GLU A 66 -6.31 -0.28 18.79
CA GLU A 66 -5.17 0.64 18.77
C GLU A 66 -4.82 1.07 17.33
N ALA A 67 -4.84 0.13 16.37
CA ALA A 67 -4.58 0.44 14.97
C ALA A 67 -5.66 1.33 14.35
N LEU A 68 -6.93 1.14 14.71
CA LEU A 68 -8.05 1.97 14.24
C LEU A 68 -8.07 3.37 14.87
N ASN A 69 -7.63 3.48 16.13
CA ASN A 69 -7.57 4.76 16.85
C ASN A 69 -6.32 5.58 16.53
N SER A 70 -5.30 4.98 15.90
CA SER A 70 -4.04 5.66 15.57
C SER A 70 -4.26 6.74 14.52
N THR A 71 -3.86 7.97 14.83
CA THR A 71 -4.03 9.09 13.88
C THR A 71 -2.89 9.10 12.85
N GLU A 72 -3.13 9.75 11.71
CA GLU A 72 -2.10 9.95 10.68
C GLU A 72 -0.87 10.69 11.23
N ALA A 73 -1.07 11.64 12.16
CA ALA A 73 0.02 12.35 12.82
C ALA A 73 0.88 11.42 13.69
N ASP A 74 0.26 10.46 14.38
CA ASP A 74 0.97 9.45 15.18
C ASP A 74 1.77 8.51 14.28
N ILE A 75 1.20 8.10 13.14
CA ILE A 75 1.90 7.26 12.16
C ILE A 75 3.13 8.00 11.60
N ILE A 76 2.99 9.28 11.25
CA ILE A 76 4.09 10.10 10.75
C ILE A 76 5.20 10.25 11.80
N SER A 77 4.84 10.47 13.06
CA SER A 77 5.84 10.65 14.12
C SER A 77 6.55 9.35 14.49
N ILE A 78 5.87 8.19 14.40
CA ILE A 78 6.42 6.88 14.77
C ILE A 78 7.16 6.21 13.61
N SER A 79 6.62 6.22 12.40
CA SER A 79 7.13 5.42 11.27
C SER A 79 7.54 6.26 10.06
N GLY A 80 7.40 7.59 10.15
CA GLY A 80 7.74 8.51 9.08
C GLY A 80 6.66 8.66 8.02
N VAL A 81 6.92 9.57 7.09
CA VAL A 81 5.96 10.01 6.07
C VAL A 81 5.72 8.94 5.01
N ASP A 82 6.73 8.13 4.66
CA ASP A 82 6.60 7.06 3.67
C ASP A 82 5.55 6.01 4.09
N THR A 83 5.61 5.58 5.35
CA THR A 83 4.61 4.67 5.94
C THR A 83 3.21 5.29 5.91
N ALA A 84 3.08 6.59 6.22
CA ALA A 84 1.79 7.27 6.17
C ALA A 84 1.22 7.30 4.75
N VAL A 85 2.05 7.54 3.73
CA VAL A 85 1.64 7.49 2.32
C VAL A 85 1.15 6.09 1.94
N TYR A 86 1.79 5.03 2.44
CA TYR A 86 1.34 3.66 2.22
C TYR A 86 -0.04 3.39 2.83
N PHE A 87 -0.33 3.88 4.04
CA PHE A 87 -1.68 3.79 4.62
C PHE A 87 -2.72 4.60 3.85
N VAL A 88 -2.37 5.79 3.36
CA VAL A 88 -3.25 6.58 2.47
C VAL A 88 -3.54 5.81 1.19
N PHE A 89 -2.54 5.12 0.62
CA PHE A 89 -2.75 4.26 -0.55
C PHE A 89 -3.73 3.10 -0.25
N LEU A 90 -3.50 2.33 0.81
CA LEU A 90 -4.37 1.21 1.18
C LEU A 90 -5.81 1.65 1.47
N SER A 91 -5.97 2.73 2.23
CA SER A 91 -7.29 3.30 2.53
C SER A 91 -7.99 3.84 1.28
N SER A 92 -7.25 4.40 0.33
CA SER A 92 -7.81 4.85 -0.95
C SER A 92 -8.30 3.67 -1.79
N VAL A 93 -7.53 2.59 -1.88
CA VAL A 93 -7.93 1.35 -2.58
C VAL A 93 -9.17 0.75 -1.93
N LEU A 94 -9.20 0.64 -0.60
CA LEU A 94 -10.37 0.17 0.13
C LEU A 94 -11.60 1.08 -0.12
N GLY A 95 -11.40 2.39 -0.11
CA GLY A 95 -12.44 3.37 -0.42
C GLY A 95 -13.03 3.18 -1.82
N ILE A 96 -12.18 2.95 -2.83
CA ILE A 96 -12.61 2.65 -4.20
C ILE A 96 -13.46 1.38 -4.22
N LEU A 97 -13.00 0.30 -3.58
CA LEU A 97 -13.71 -0.98 -3.56
C LEU A 97 -15.06 -0.88 -2.85
N VAL A 98 -15.12 -0.21 -1.71
CA VAL A 98 -16.36 -0.06 -0.92
C VAL A 98 -17.38 0.82 -1.65
N LEU A 99 -16.96 1.99 -2.16
CA LEU A 99 -17.86 2.90 -2.87
C LEU A 99 -18.32 2.34 -4.22
N SER A 100 -17.44 1.62 -4.92
CA SER A 100 -17.83 0.89 -6.13
C SER A 100 -18.76 -0.27 -5.81
N GLY A 101 -18.43 -1.06 -4.78
CA GLY A 101 -19.24 -2.21 -4.36
C GLY A 101 -20.64 -1.82 -3.92
N PHE A 102 -20.81 -0.66 -3.26
CA PHE A 102 -22.11 -0.15 -2.85
C PHE A 102 -23.08 0.07 -4.03
N LEU A 103 -22.58 0.46 -5.20
CA LEU A 103 -23.42 0.63 -6.40
C LEU A 103 -23.47 -0.65 -7.25
N LEU A 104 -22.34 -1.33 -7.41
CA LEU A 104 -22.25 -2.52 -8.27
C LEU A 104 -23.03 -3.70 -7.71
N LEU A 105 -23.00 -3.95 -6.39
CA LEU A 105 -23.66 -5.12 -5.80
C LEU A 105 -25.19 -5.05 -5.96
N PRO A 106 -25.89 -3.95 -5.60
CA PRO A 106 -27.35 -3.90 -5.74
C PRO A 106 -27.82 -3.82 -7.20
N VAL A 107 -26.98 -3.31 -8.12
CA VAL A 107 -27.35 -3.16 -9.53
C VAL A 107 -27.04 -4.43 -10.34
N LEU A 108 -25.85 -5.00 -10.19
CA LEU A 108 -25.41 -6.13 -11.02
C LEU A 108 -25.88 -7.49 -10.49
N LEU A 109 -25.99 -7.68 -9.17
CA LEU A 109 -26.46 -8.97 -8.62
C LEU A 109 -27.89 -9.33 -9.03
N PRO A 110 -28.86 -8.40 -9.10
CA PRO A 110 -30.20 -8.72 -9.59
C PRO A 110 -30.27 -8.82 -11.12
N VAL A 111 -29.46 -8.04 -11.84
CA VAL A 111 -29.50 -8.01 -13.31
C VAL A 111 -28.90 -9.28 -13.93
N ALA A 112 -27.88 -9.86 -13.32
CA ALA A 112 -27.17 -11.03 -13.85
C ALA A 112 -28.02 -12.32 -13.93
N PRO A 113 -28.74 -12.78 -12.88
CA PRO A 113 -29.49 -14.05 -12.92
C PRO A 113 -30.84 -13.94 -13.62
N THR A 114 -31.33 -12.74 -13.94
CA THR A 114 -32.67 -12.52 -14.51
C THR A 114 -32.77 -12.95 -15.98
N GLU A 115 -31.67 -13.41 -16.61
CA GLU A 115 -31.68 -13.91 -17.99
C GLU A 115 -31.80 -15.44 -18.00
N ASN A 116 -32.99 -15.90 -18.40
CA ASN A 116 -33.26 -17.31 -18.66
C ASN A 116 -32.66 -17.68 -20.02
N ILE A 117 -31.34 -17.85 -20.08
CA ILE A 117 -30.72 -18.50 -21.24
C ILE A 117 -31.30 -19.92 -21.30
N LYS A 118 -32.11 -20.20 -22.33
CA LYS A 118 -32.41 -21.58 -22.71
C LYS A 118 -31.08 -22.21 -23.06
N ALA A 119 -30.58 -23.07 -22.17
CA ALA A 119 -29.33 -23.78 -22.40
C ALA A 119 -29.49 -24.61 -23.68
N ASN A 120 -28.99 -24.12 -24.81
CA ASN A 120 -28.76 -24.96 -25.97
C ASN A 120 -27.67 -25.96 -25.54
N THR A 121 -28.10 -27.20 -25.32
CA THR A 121 -27.32 -28.33 -24.81
C THR A 121 -26.26 -28.84 -25.78
N THR A 122 -25.58 -27.95 -26.53
CA THR A 122 -24.69 -28.34 -27.63
C THR A 122 -23.38 -27.55 -27.68
N THR A 123 -22.87 -27.07 -26.55
CA THR A 123 -21.46 -26.66 -26.46
C THR A 123 -20.76 -27.40 -25.34
N THR A 124 -19.74 -28.15 -25.77
CA THR A 124 -18.91 -29.08 -25.04
C THR A 124 -18.04 -28.38 -24.00
N SER A 125 -18.64 -27.91 -22.90
CA SER A 125 -17.96 -27.78 -21.60
C SER A 125 -18.99 -27.80 -20.48
N LYS A 126 -19.34 -29.00 -20.00
CA LYS A 126 -19.98 -29.17 -18.69
C LYS A 126 -18.93 -28.87 -17.59
N GLY A 127 -18.46 -27.62 -17.55
CA GLY A 127 -17.41 -27.16 -16.65
C GLY A 127 -17.98 -26.66 -15.32
N ALA A 128 -17.32 -27.04 -14.23
CA ALA A 128 -17.59 -26.82 -12.81
C ALA A 128 -17.68 -25.33 -12.33
N PHE A 129 -18.31 -24.43 -13.10
CA PHE A 129 -18.39 -22.99 -12.83
C PHE A 129 -19.82 -22.40 -12.97
N SER A 130 -20.83 -23.25 -13.19
CA SER A 130 -22.18 -22.83 -13.59
C SER A 130 -22.90 -21.83 -12.69
N ASN A 131 -22.52 -21.70 -11.41
CA ASN A 131 -23.20 -20.81 -10.47
C ASN A 131 -22.57 -19.42 -10.36
N LEU A 132 -21.24 -19.31 -10.50
CA LEU A 132 -20.54 -18.02 -10.52
C LEU A 132 -20.54 -17.41 -11.93
N ASP A 133 -20.50 -18.26 -12.97
CA ASP A 133 -20.59 -17.78 -14.36
C ASP A 133 -21.93 -17.09 -14.64
N LYS A 134 -23.01 -17.49 -13.96
CA LYS A 134 -24.31 -16.80 -14.00
C LYS A 134 -24.27 -15.34 -13.52
N LEU A 135 -23.28 -14.98 -12.70
CA LEU A 135 -23.09 -13.62 -12.20
C LEU A 135 -22.16 -12.79 -13.09
N SER A 136 -21.51 -13.43 -14.06
CA SER A 136 -20.58 -12.78 -14.99
C SER A 136 -21.33 -12.19 -16.20
N MET A 137 -20.75 -11.15 -16.81
CA MET A 137 -21.22 -10.61 -18.09
C MET A 137 -21.25 -11.68 -19.20
N GLY A 138 -20.48 -12.77 -19.06
CA GLY A 138 -20.48 -13.90 -19.98
C GLY A 138 -21.80 -14.68 -20.06
N HIS A 139 -22.69 -14.55 -19.05
CA HIS A 139 -24.04 -15.12 -19.05
C HIS A 139 -25.08 -14.22 -19.75
N ILE A 140 -24.67 -13.14 -20.42
CA ILE A 140 -25.60 -12.20 -21.07
C ILE A 140 -25.62 -12.40 -22.57
N GLU A 141 -26.82 -12.44 -23.16
CA GLU A 141 -26.99 -12.60 -24.61
C GLU A 141 -26.46 -11.37 -25.39
N ARG A 142 -25.90 -11.62 -26.58
CA ARG A 142 -25.43 -10.56 -27.48
C ARG A 142 -26.61 -9.64 -27.85
N LYS A 143 -26.41 -8.32 -27.72
CA LYS A 143 -27.42 -7.25 -27.95
C LYS A 143 -28.50 -7.11 -26.86
N SER A 144 -28.35 -7.74 -25.70
CA SER A 144 -29.25 -7.49 -24.56
C SER A 144 -29.13 -6.04 -24.05
N PRO A 145 -30.23 -5.34 -23.73
CA PRO A 145 -30.20 -3.99 -23.15
C PRO A 145 -29.52 -3.96 -21.78
N ARG A 146 -29.33 -5.11 -21.14
CA ARG A 146 -28.70 -5.24 -19.81
C ARG A 146 -27.21 -4.92 -19.81
N LEU A 147 -26.55 -4.99 -20.97
CA LEU A 147 -25.15 -4.56 -21.13
C LEU A 147 -24.97 -3.07 -20.77
N TRP A 148 -26.03 -2.25 -20.88
CA TRP A 148 -25.99 -0.86 -20.42
C TRP A 148 -25.72 -0.74 -18.92
N ALA A 149 -26.20 -1.67 -18.09
CA ALA A 149 -25.92 -1.65 -16.64
C ALA A 149 -24.43 -1.87 -16.35
N TYR A 150 -23.77 -2.76 -17.10
CA TYR A 150 -22.32 -3.01 -16.99
C TYR A 150 -21.50 -1.82 -17.50
N LEU A 151 -21.95 -1.19 -18.59
CA LEU A 151 -21.33 0.03 -19.11
C LEU A 151 -21.40 1.16 -18.09
N ILE A 152 -22.59 1.44 -17.56
CA ILE A 152 -22.81 2.47 -16.52
C ILE A 152 -21.98 2.14 -15.28
N GLY A 153 -21.97 0.87 -14.84
CA GLY A 153 -21.15 0.43 -13.71
C GLY A 153 -19.65 0.69 -13.94
N THR A 154 -19.15 0.46 -15.15
CA THR A 154 -17.74 0.71 -15.50
C THR A 154 -17.41 2.21 -15.49
N TYR A 155 -18.28 3.06 -16.04
CA TYR A 155 -18.12 4.51 -15.94
C TYR A 155 -18.17 4.99 -14.49
N TRP A 156 -19.05 4.43 -13.66
CA TRP A 156 -19.12 4.74 -12.23
C TRP A 156 -17.82 4.40 -11.50
N VAL A 157 -17.32 3.17 -11.65
CA VAL A 157 -16.05 2.74 -11.06
C VAL A 157 -14.91 3.64 -11.51
N SER A 158 -14.86 3.97 -12.80
CA SER A 158 -13.83 4.86 -13.36
C SER A 158 -13.89 6.24 -12.70
N PHE A 159 -15.08 6.84 -12.62
CA PHE A 159 -15.29 8.14 -11.98
C PHE A 159 -14.88 8.13 -10.49
N VAL A 160 -15.34 7.14 -9.72
CA VAL A 160 -14.99 6.99 -8.31
C VAL A 160 -13.48 6.82 -8.13
N THR A 161 -12.85 6.03 -8.99
CA THR A 161 -11.40 5.81 -8.99
C THR A 161 -10.65 7.12 -9.23
N PHE A 162 -10.98 7.87 -10.28
CA PHE A 162 -10.34 9.16 -10.55
C PHE A 162 -10.56 10.17 -9.43
N TYR A 163 -11.77 10.24 -8.88
CA TYR A 163 -12.09 11.16 -7.79
C TYR A 163 -11.29 10.87 -6.52
N ILE A 164 -11.27 9.60 -6.08
CA ILE A 164 -10.53 9.19 -4.87
C ILE A 164 -9.04 9.36 -5.09
N LEU A 165 -8.52 8.97 -6.27
CA LEU A 165 -7.11 9.10 -6.57
C LEU A 165 -6.68 10.57 -6.60
N TRP A 166 -7.49 11.47 -7.17
CA TRP A 166 -7.23 12.90 -7.15
C TRP A 166 -7.19 13.46 -5.72
N LYS A 167 -8.16 13.08 -4.88
CA LYS A 167 -8.21 13.48 -3.46
C LYS A 167 -6.98 12.98 -2.70
N ALA A 168 -6.63 11.70 -2.87
CA ALA A 168 -5.47 11.06 -2.25
C ALA A 168 -4.17 11.71 -2.71
N TYR A 169 -4.03 11.98 -4.02
CA TYR A 169 -2.86 12.64 -4.58
C TYR A 169 -2.65 14.04 -4.00
N LYS A 170 -3.72 14.85 -3.93
CA LYS A 170 -3.67 16.19 -3.33
C LYS A 170 -3.30 16.12 -1.84
N HIS A 171 -3.81 15.13 -1.11
CA HIS A 171 -3.49 14.90 0.29
C HIS A 171 -2.01 14.51 0.48
N VAL A 172 -1.53 13.50 -0.24
CA VAL A 172 -0.13 13.04 -0.21
C VAL A 172 0.84 14.15 -0.61
N SER A 173 0.50 14.95 -1.62
CA SER A 173 1.31 16.10 -2.02
C SER A 173 1.47 17.12 -0.88
N LYS A 174 0.37 17.42 -0.15
CA LYS A 174 0.42 18.28 1.04
C LYS A 174 1.24 17.67 2.18
N LEU A 175 1.11 16.37 2.44
CA LEU A 175 1.93 15.68 3.44
C LEU A 175 3.41 15.78 3.09
N ARG A 176 3.76 15.53 1.83
CA ARG A 176 5.14 15.64 1.33
C ARG A 176 5.67 17.06 1.47
N ALA A 177 4.89 18.07 1.09
CA ALA A 177 5.28 19.47 1.26
C ALA A 177 5.54 19.80 2.73
N LYS A 178 4.63 19.40 3.64
CA LYS A 178 4.79 19.60 5.08
C LYS A 178 6.03 18.88 5.63
N ALA A 179 6.32 17.68 5.14
CA ALA A 179 7.51 16.93 5.52
C ALA A 179 8.80 17.60 5.05
N LEU A 180 8.83 18.14 3.82
CA LEU A 180 9.99 18.85 3.28
C LEU A 180 10.24 20.18 3.97
N MET A 181 9.19 20.85 4.45
CA MET A 181 9.29 22.08 5.26
C MET A 181 9.66 21.82 6.72
N SER A 182 9.69 20.55 7.17
CA SER A 182 9.95 20.22 8.57
C SER A 182 11.43 20.45 8.96
N PRO A 183 11.70 20.79 10.23
CA PRO A 183 12.95 21.43 10.64
C PRO A 183 14.25 20.59 10.72
N PRO A 184 14.28 19.24 10.77
CA PRO A 184 15.57 18.56 10.87
C PRO A 184 16.31 18.67 9.54
N VAL A 185 17.41 19.42 9.57
CA VAL A 185 18.34 19.61 8.45
C VAL A 185 18.95 18.25 8.12
N LYS A 186 18.68 17.74 6.92
CA LYS A 186 19.22 16.45 6.46
C LYS A 186 20.44 16.70 5.57
N PRO A 187 21.50 15.88 5.68
CA PRO A 187 22.66 16.00 4.78
C PRO A 187 22.26 15.81 3.30
N GLU A 188 21.22 15.01 3.06
CA GLU A 188 20.61 14.76 1.75
C GLU A 188 20.14 16.05 1.04
N GLN A 189 19.79 17.11 1.79
CA GLN A 189 19.32 18.38 1.23
C GLN A 189 20.46 19.21 0.60
N PHE A 190 21.72 18.94 0.98
CA PHE A 190 22.91 19.64 0.49
C PHE A 190 23.80 18.75 -0.38
N ALA A 191 23.42 17.48 -0.55
CA ALA A 191 24.19 16.51 -1.31
C ALA A 191 23.67 16.42 -2.74
N VAL A 192 24.59 16.56 -3.72
CA VAL A 192 24.30 16.34 -5.14
C VAL A 192 25.10 15.15 -5.63
N LEU A 193 24.41 14.16 -6.20
CA LEU A 193 25.07 13.01 -6.83
C LEU A 193 25.41 13.36 -8.27
N VAL A 194 26.70 13.52 -8.55
CA VAL A 194 27.23 13.76 -9.90
C VAL A 194 27.63 12.43 -10.52
N ARG A 195 27.08 12.12 -11.69
CA ARG A 195 27.40 10.92 -12.49
C ARG A 195 28.08 11.32 -13.79
N ASP A 196 28.71 10.36 -14.45
CA ASP A 196 29.33 10.53 -15.78
C ASP A 196 30.40 11.62 -15.85
N ILE A 197 31.32 11.61 -14.88
CA ILE A 197 32.47 12.51 -14.84
C ILE A 197 33.42 12.16 -16.01
N PRO A 198 33.88 13.15 -16.80
CA PRO A 198 34.80 12.92 -17.92
C PRO A 198 36.11 12.28 -17.46
N GLN A 199 36.80 11.63 -18.40
CA GLN A 199 38.07 10.95 -18.14
C GLN A 199 39.10 11.91 -17.52
N LEU A 200 40.00 11.33 -16.72
CA LEU A 200 40.99 12.07 -15.95
C LEU A 200 41.95 12.82 -16.90
N PRO A 201 42.14 14.14 -16.71
CA PRO A 201 43.24 14.88 -17.33
C PRO A 201 44.59 14.34 -16.83
N GLN A 202 45.62 14.37 -17.67
CA GLN A 202 46.96 13.92 -17.29
C GLN A 202 47.45 14.64 -16.02
N GLY A 203 47.85 13.86 -15.01
CA GLY A 203 48.48 14.36 -13.78
C GLY A 203 47.54 14.86 -12.66
N LYS A 204 46.21 14.81 -12.82
CA LYS A 204 45.25 15.21 -11.75
C LYS A 204 44.51 14.01 -11.17
N THR A 205 44.27 14.04 -9.86
CA THR A 205 43.37 13.06 -9.21
C THR A 205 41.90 13.41 -9.50
N ARG A 206 41.00 12.40 -9.46
CA ARG A 206 39.55 12.61 -9.69
C ARG A 206 38.96 13.67 -8.76
N LYS A 207 39.38 13.65 -7.49
CA LYS A 207 38.95 14.65 -6.50
C LYS A 207 39.39 16.07 -6.90
N GLN A 208 40.65 16.25 -7.29
CA GLN A 208 41.17 17.55 -7.72
C GLN A 208 40.47 18.07 -8.98
N GLN A 209 40.18 17.20 -9.95
CA GLN A 209 39.43 17.56 -11.15
C GLN A 209 38.04 18.11 -10.79
N VAL A 210 37.30 17.39 -9.94
CA VAL A 210 35.94 17.77 -9.50
C VAL A 210 35.98 19.04 -8.65
N ASP A 211 36.85 19.09 -7.64
CA ASP A 211 36.98 20.25 -6.75
C ASP A 211 37.37 21.51 -7.53
N SER A 212 38.29 21.41 -8.49
CA SER A 212 38.67 22.54 -9.35
C SER A 212 37.49 23.01 -10.21
N TYR A 213 36.76 22.09 -10.82
CA TYR A 213 35.63 22.42 -11.68
C TYR A 213 34.51 23.13 -10.91
N PHE A 214 34.08 22.56 -9.78
CA PHE A 214 33.02 23.14 -8.96
C PHE A 214 33.44 24.44 -8.27
N ARG A 215 34.70 24.61 -7.87
CA ARG A 215 35.19 25.89 -7.35
C ARG A 215 35.20 26.99 -8.41
N THR A 216 35.48 26.65 -9.68
CA THR A 216 35.43 27.64 -10.77
C THR A 216 34.01 28.10 -11.08
N ILE A 217 33.02 27.20 -11.05
CA ILE A 217 31.62 27.52 -11.40
C ILE A 217 30.82 28.03 -10.20
N HIS A 218 31.10 27.51 -9.01
CA HIS A 218 30.34 27.73 -7.78
C HIS A 218 31.28 28.08 -6.61
N SER A 219 32.04 29.17 -6.73
CA SER A 219 33.10 29.55 -5.78
C SER A 219 32.60 29.73 -4.34
N GLU A 220 31.42 30.32 -4.16
CA GLU A 220 30.87 30.67 -2.84
C GLU A 220 30.02 29.57 -2.19
N THR A 221 29.46 28.65 -2.99
CA THR A 221 28.50 27.65 -2.49
C THR A 221 29.08 26.23 -2.43
N PHE A 222 30.19 25.97 -3.12
CA PHE A 222 30.81 24.66 -3.12
C PHE A 222 31.59 24.40 -1.83
N TYR A 223 31.19 23.36 -1.10
CA TYR A 223 31.86 22.96 0.14
C TYR A 223 32.97 21.91 -0.09
N ARG A 224 32.59 20.70 -0.53
CA ARG A 224 33.50 19.56 -0.66
C ARG A 224 32.93 18.51 -1.60
N SER A 225 33.81 17.79 -2.33
CA SER A 225 33.44 16.56 -3.04
C SER A 225 33.85 15.29 -2.27
N MET A 226 33.11 14.21 -2.48
CA MET A 226 33.48 12.86 -2.03
C MET A 226 33.49 11.93 -3.25
N VAL A 227 34.63 11.30 -3.50
CA VAL A 227 34.78 10.36 -4.61
C VAL A 227 34.31 8.98 -4.16
N VAL A 228 33.43 8.37 -4.96
CA VAL A 228 32.95 7.00 -4.73
C VAL A 228 34.03 6.00 -5.16
N THR A 229 34.34 5.04 -4.29
CA THR A 229 35.30 3.95 -4.54
C THR A 229 34.57 2.66 -4.90
N ASP A 230 35.19 1.80 -5.72
CA ASP A 230 34.70 0.45 -5.95
C ASP A 230 35.18 -0.47 -4.83
N ASN A 231 34.28 -0.76 -3.89
CA ASN A 231 34.58 -1.62 -2.74
C ASN A 231 34.24 -3.10 -2.99
N LYS A 232 34.06 -3.54 -4.25
CA LYS A 232 33.76 -4.97 -4.54
C LYS A 232 34.98 -5.90 -4.46
N LYS A 233 36.19 -5.36 -4.46
CA LYS A 233 37.46 -6.10 -4.40
C LYS A 233 38.38 -5.51 -3.33
N VAL A 234 37.85 -5.28 -2.14
CA VAL A 234 38.65 -4.86 -0.98
C VAL A 234 39.44 -6.06 -0.47
#